data_AF-A0A8S9MWN8-F1
#
_entry.id   AF-A0A8S9MWN8-F1
#
_cell.length_a   1.000
_cell.length_b   1.000
_cell.length_c   1.000
_cell.angle_alpha   90.00
_cell.angle_beta   90.00
_cell.angle_gamma   90.00
#
_symmetry.space_group_name_H-M   'P 1'
#
loop_
_entity.id
_entity.type
_entity.pdbx_description
1 polymer ?
#
loop_
_entity_poly.entity_id
_entity_poly.type
_entity_poly.pdbx_seq_one_letter_code
_entity_poly.pdbx_strand_id
1 'polypeptide(L)'
;MLWLALKTFLDARTLAKVQVLGPNYLGELLEAIDPSNLPTFLGGNCTCSDRGGCLFSDEGPWNDPNIKAKIQETFTMGDADSEEHTMDKVSENASTNQKENSGKNMITLKKYASLRDAVKEAQKRIEMLEMSLHETKRAMNGLAEIIETIKPNQTETTNSQMQTGLDRR
;
A
#
# COMPACT_ATOMS: atom_id res chain seq x y z
N MET A 1 -2.79 27.68 -24.31
CA MET A 1 -1.50 28.31 -24.69
C MET A 1 -0.29 27.43 -24.36
N LEU A 2 -0.21 26.75 -23.21
CA LEU A 2 0.95 25.91 -22.85
C LEU A 2 1.31 24.84 -23.89
N TRP A 3 0.33 24.15 -24.47
CA TRP A 3 0.57 23.11 -25.49
C TRP A 3 1.38 23.64 -26.69
N LEU A 4 1.15 24.89 -27.11
CA LEU A 4 1.90 25.49 -28.22
C LEU A 4 3.40 25.64 -27.89
N ALA A 5 3.73 25.95 -26.64
CA ALA A 5 5.12 26.02 -26.19
C ALA A 5 5.76 24.63 -26.09
N LEU A 6 5.00 23.60 -25.71
CA LEU A 6 5.51 22.23 -25.62
C LEU A 6 5.77 21.60 -27.01
N LYS A 7 5.00 21.98 -28.04
CA LYS A 7 5.17 21.45 -29.40
C LYS A 7 6.57 21.63 -29.97
N THR A 8 7.28 22.71 -29.61
CA THR A 8 8.63 22.98 -30.13
C THR A 8 9.69 22.02 -29.60
N PHE A 9 9.39 21.29 -28.51
CA PHE A 9 10.30 20.32 -27.90
C PHE A 9 10.02 18.88 -28.33
N LEU A 10 8.97 18.64 -29.12
CA LEU A 10 8.55 17.30 -29.54
C LEU A 10 8.83 17.10 -31.03
N ASP A 11 9.35 15.93 -31.40
CA ASP A 11 9.57 15.56 -32.79
C ASP A 11 8.24 15.22 -33.49
N ALA A 12 8.25 15.24 -34.83
CA ALA A 12 7.04 15.04 -35.63
C ALA A 12 6.34 13.69 -35.37
N ARG A 13 7.10 12.60 -35.10
CA ARG A 13 6.51 11.29 -34.83
C ARG A 13 5.83 11.27 -33.46
N THR A 14 6.37 11.96 -32.47
CA THR A 14 5.71 12.10 -31.16
C THR A 14 4.50 13.02 -31.24
N LEU A 15 4.61 14.15 -31.95
CA LEU A 15 3.49 15.07 -32.16
C LEU A 15 2.29 14.39 -32.82
N ALA A 16 2.52 13.47 -33.75
CA ALA A 16 1.45 12.71 -34.41
C ALA A 16 0.63 11.82 -33.46
N LYS A 17 1.15 11.50 -32.26
CA LYS A 17 0.49 10.65 -31.27
C LYS A 17 -0.23 11.42 -30.17
N VAL A 18 0.05 12.71 -30.00
CA VAL A 18 -0.52 13.51 -28.92
C VAL A 18 -1.75 14.27 -29.40
N GLN A 19 -2.89 14.00 -28.78
CA GLN A 19 -4.15 14.67 -29.06
C GLN A 19 -4.57 15.49 -27.83
N VAL A 20 -4.87 16.78 -28.02
CA VAL A 20 -5.32 17.67 -26.94
C VAL A 20 -6.81 17.89 -27.10
N LEU A 21 -7.58 17.18 -26.28
CA LEU A 21 -9.03 17.14 -26.37
C LEU A 21 -9.68 18.29 -25.60
N GLY A 22 -10.80 18.78 -26.12
CA GLY A 22 -11.64 19.78 -25.44
C GLY A 22 -12.58 19.15 -24.41
N PRO A 23 -13.57 19.92 -23.90
CA PRO A 23 -14.54 19.40 -22.92
C PRO A 23 -15.41 18.25 -23.46
N ASN A 24 -15.56 18.14 -24.79
CA ASN A 24 -16.29 17.04 -25.44
C ASN A 24 -15.38 15.85 -25.77
N TYR A 25 -14.45 15.51 -24.87
CA TYR A 25 -13.42 14.50 -25.08
C TYR A 25 -13.95 13.06 -25.15
N LEU A 26 -15.11 12.80 -24.54
CA LEU A 26 -15.57 11.44 -24.23
C LEU A 26 -15.71 10.56 -25.48
N GLY A 27 -16.20 11.11 -26.59
CA GLY A 27 -16.35 10.37 -27.84
C GLY A 27 -15.04 9.82 -28.38
N GLU A 28 -13.98 10.65 -28.39
CA GLU A 28 -12.65 10.23 -28.86
C GLU A 28 -12.00 9.20 -27.93
N LEU A 29 -12.23 9.30 -26.62
CA LEU A 29 -11.76 8.30 -25.66
C LEU A 29 -12.43 6.94 -25.85
N LEU A 30 -13.74 6.92 -26.08
CA LEU A 30 -14.51 5.69 -26.28
C LEU A 30 -14.26 5.03 -27.64
N GLU A 31 -13.77 5.78 -28.63
CA GLU A 31 -13.29 5.20 -29.89
C GLU A 31 -11.98 4.42 -29.69
N ALA A 32 -11.10 4.92 -28.82
CA ALA A 32 -9.79 4.33 -28.58
C ALA A 32 -9.77 3.27 -27.46
N ILE A 33 -10.67 3.37 -26.48
CA ILE A 33 -10.67 2.56 -25.26
C ILE A 33 -12.07 2.03 -24.98
N ASP A 34 -12.19 0.73 -24.73
CA ASP A 34 -13.46 0.13 -24.33
C ASP A 34 -13.99 0.72 -23.00
N PRO A 35 -15.30 1.02 -22.88
CA PRO A 35 -15.88 1.59 -21.68
C PRO A 35 -15.57 0.81 -20.39
N SER A 36 -15.45 -0.52 -20.45
CA SER A 36 -15.14 -1.36 -19.29
C SER A 36 -13.72 -1.17 -18.76
N ASN A 37 -12.81 -0.66 -19.59
CA ASN A 37 -11.41 -0.38 -19.24
C ASN A 37 -11.18 1.10 -18.91
N LEU A 38 -12.17 1.96 -19.13
CA LEU A 38 -12.08 3.39 -18.84
C LEU A 38 -12.66 3.68 -17.44
N PRO A 39 -11.96 4.46 -16.58
CA PRO A 39 -12.49 4.83 -15.27
C PRO A 39 -13.81 5.60 -15.32
N THR A 40 -14.68 5.38 -14.34
CA THR A 40 -15.99 6.07 -14.26
C THR A 40 -15.89 7.59 -14.24
N PHE A 41 -14.87 8.16 -13.58
CA PHE A 41 -14.65 9.61 -13.54
C PHE A 41 -14.20 10.22 -14.89
N LEU A 42 -13.81 9.38 -15.86
CA LEU A 42 -13.56 9.77 -17.25
C LEU A 42 -14.71 9.39 -18.19
N GLY A 43 -15.83 8.87 -17.65
CA GLY A 43 -17.03 8.50 -18.42
C GLY A 43 -17.12 7.04 -18.85
N GLY A 44 -16.28 6.15 -18.32
CA GLY A 44 -16.38 4.70 -18.53
C GLY A 44 -17.11 3.95 -17.40
N ASN A 45 -16.82 2.65 -17.26
CA ASN A 45 -17.46 1.74 -16.31
C ASN A 45 -16.48 1.09 -15.31
N CYS A 46 -15.18 1.31 -15.45
CA CYS A 46 -14.18 0.73 -14.55
C CYS A 46 -14.19 1.43 -13.17
N THR A 47 -14.29 0.67 -12.09
CA THR A 47 -14.24 1.21 -10.71
C THR A 47 -13.08 0.68 -9.87
N CYS A 48 -12.51 -0.49 -10.18
CA CYS A 48 -11.51 -1.17 -9.35
C CYS A 48 -11.84 -1.19 -7.85
N SER A 49 -13.12 -1.43 -7.50
CA SER A 49 -13.63 -1.30 -6.13
C SER A 49 -12.85 -2.13 -5.10
N ASP A 50 -12.45 -3.34 -5.46
CA ASP A 50 -11.75 -4.28 -4.58
C ASP A 50 -10.29 -3.89 -4.29
N ARG A 51 -9.77 -2.89 -5.03
CA ARG A 51 -8.37 -2.42 -4.97
C ARG A 51 -8.26 -0.95 -4.58
N GLY A 52 -9.31 -0.39 -3.98
CA GLY A 52 -9.31 1.00 -3.52
C GLY A 52 -9.54 2.05 -4.61
N GLY A 53 -9.94 1.65 -5.81
CA GLY A 53 -10.28 2.54 -6.91
C GLY A 53 -9.24 2.63 -8.03
N CYS A 54 -9.65 3.08 -9.22
CA CYS A 54 -8.78 3.11 -10.41
C CYS A 54 -7.50 3.95 -10.25
N LEU A 55 -7.45 4.92 -9.34
CA LEU A 55 -6.26 5.74 -9.09
C LEU A 55 -5.17 5.02 -8.27
N PHE A 56 -5.55 3.97 -7.53
CA PHE A 56 -4.65 3.22 -6.65
C PHE A 56 -4.40 1.79 -7.13
N SER A 57 -5.11 1.38 -8.18
CA SER A 57 -5.12 0.03 -8.69
C SER A 57 -4.19 -0.10 -9.91
N ASP A 58 -3.20 -0.99 -9.84
CA ASP A 58 -2.32 -1.32 -10.96
C ASP A 58 -2.91 -2.48 -11.79
N GLU A 59 -4.06 -2.24 -12.42
CA GLU A 59 -4.77 -3.26 -13.19
C GLU A 59 -4.40 -3.25 -14.66
N GLY A 60 -4.07 -4.43 -15.17
CA GLY A 60 -3.84 -4.62 -16.59
C GLY A 60 -3.46 -6.05 -16.94
N PRO A 61 -3.22 -6.33 -18.22
CA PRO A 61 -2.87 -7.67 -18.72
C PRO A 61 -1.61 -8.25 -18.07
N TRP A 62 -0.70 -7.41 -17.59
CA TRP A 62 0.50 -7.85 -16.88
C TRP A 62 0.21 -8.60 -15.56
N ASN A 63 -1.03 -8.58 -15.06
CA ASN A 63 -1.44 -9.36 -13.90
C ASN A 63 -1.84 -10.81 -14.23
N ASP A 64 -2.05 -11.15 -15.51
CA ASP A 64 -2.37 -12.51 -15.96
C ASP A 64 -1.16 -13.45 -15.75
N PRO A 65 -1.31 -14.58 -15.01
CA PRO A 65 -0.25 -15.57 -14.83
C PRO A 65 0.38 -16.07 -16.13
N ASN A 66 -0.41 -16.23 -17.20
CA ASN A 66 0.09 -16.69 -18.49
C ASN A 66 0.99 -15.64 -19.17
N ILE A 67 0.64 -14.36 -19.03
CA ILE A 67 1.46 -13.26 -19.55
C ILE A 67 2.75 -13.15 -18.74
N LYS A 68 2.67 -13.27 -17.41
CA LYS A 68 3.85 -13.29 -16.52
C LYS A 68 4.80 -14.43 -16.85
N ALA A 69 4.29 -15.64 -17.07
CA ALA A 69 5.10 -16.81 -17.42
C ALA A 69 5.86 -16.61 -18.74
N LYS A 70 5.18 -16.12 -19.79
CA LYS A 70 5.82 -15.82 -21.08
C LYS A 70 6.93 -14.77 -20.97
N ILE A 71 6.69 -13.72 -20.17
CA ILE A 71 7.70 -12.70 -19.91
C ILE A 71 8.92 -13.34 -19.24
N GLN A 72 8.73 -14.21 -18.25
CA GLN A 72 9.81 -14.90 -17.53
C GLN A 72 10.61 -15.87 -18.41
N GLU A 73 9.96 -16.66 -19.26
CA GLU A 73 10.62 -17.58 -20.19
C GLU A 73 11.54 -16.85 -21.18
N THR A 74 11.16 -15.65 -21.61
CA THR A 74 11.93 -14.84 -22.55
C THR A 74 13.26 -14.36 -21.96
N PHE A 75 13.37 -14.27 -20.63
CA PHE A 75 14.62 -13.91 -19.94
C PHE A 75 15.57 -15.10 -19.72
N THR A 76 15.11 -16.34 -19.91
CA THR A 76 15.91 -17.55 -19.64
C THR A 76 16.54 -18.21 -20.87
N MET A 77 16.34 -17.65 -22.08
CA MET A 77 16.85 -18.23 -23.34
C MET A 77 17.84 -17.32 -24.10
N GLY A 78 18.60 -16.49 -23.39
CA GLY A 78 19.82 -15.87 -23.93
C GLY A 78 21.03 -16.51 -23.28
N ASP A 79 21.87 -17.16 -24.09
CA ASP A 79 23.14 -17.82 -23.77
C ASP A 79 23.04 -19.33 -23.46
N ALA A 80 22.82 -20.12 -24.52
CA ALA A 80 23.22 -21.52 -24.57
C ALA A 80 24.49 -21.64 -25.42
N ASP A 81 25.64 -21.73 -24.76
CA ASP A 81 26.77 -22.54 -25.20
C ASP A 81 27.48 -23.11 -23.95
N SER A 82 27.55 -24.44 -23.91
CA SER A 82 28.47 -25.31 -23.14
C SER A 82 28.11 -25.77 -21.70
N GLU A 83 27.59 -27.00 -21.71
CA GLU A 83 27.99 -28.18 -20.93
C GLU A 83 27.57 -28.40 -19.45
N GLU A 84 27.07 -29.62 -19.30
CA GLU A 84 26.59 -30.34 -18.13
C GLU A 84 27.68 -30.57 -17.08
N HIS A 85 27.42 -30.18 -15.83
CA HIS A 85 27.86 -30.97 -14.68
C HIS A 85 27.04 -30.67 -13.41
N THR A 86 26.22 -31.67 -13.07
CA THR A 86 25.78 -32.12 -11.74
C THR A 86 25.31 -31.10 -10.68
N MET A 87 24.03 -31.27 -10.37
CA MET A 87 23.25 -30.71 -9.27
C MET A 87 23.92 -30.91 -7.90
N ASP A 88 24.26 -29.83 -7.20
CA ASP A 88 24.15 -29.76 -5.74
C ASP A 88 24.05 -28.31 -5.21
N LYS A 89 22.94 -28.08 -4.48
CA LYS A 89 22.62 -27.04 -3.49
C LYS A 89 23.19 -25.60 -3.61
N VAL A 90 22.24 -24.69 -3.81
CA VAL A 90 22.07 -23.36 -3.16
C VAL A 90 23.36 -22.61 -2.87
N SER A 91 23.73 -21.69 -3.77
CA SER A 91 24.20 -20.37 -3.36
C SER A 91 24.20 -19.39 -4.54
N GLU A 92 24.07 -18.12 -4.16
CA GLU A 92 24.17 -16.90 -4.96
C GLU A 92 25.30 -16.94 -6.00
N ASN A 93 24.98 -16.69 -7.27
CA ASN A 93 25.55 -15.62 -8.10
C ASN A 93 25.12 -15.74 -9.57
N ALA A 94 24.99 -14.61 -10.27
CA ALA A 94 25.26 -14.52 -11.69
C ALA A 94 25.86 -13.14 -11.99
N SER A 95 27.08 -13.15 -12.50
CA SER A 95 27.90 -11.96 -12.76
C SER A 95 27.80 -11.50 -14.22
N THR A 96 27.47 -10.21 -14.38
CA THR A 96 28.06 -9.19 -15.28
C THR A 96 28.27 -9.45 -16.78
N ASN A 97 27.67 -8.59 -17.61
CA ASN A 97 28.33 -7.67 -18.56
C ASN A 97 27.30 -6.56 -18.90
N GLN A 98 27.45 -5.29 -18.52
CA GLN A 98 28.26 -4.31 -19.26
C GLN A 98 28.79 -3.19 -18.33
N LYS A 99 29.92 -2.66 -18.77
CA LYS A 99 30.93 -1.87 -18.07
C LYS A 99 30.47 -0.42 -17.78
N GLU A 100 29.52 -0.25 -16.87
CA GLU A 100 29.23 1.02 -16.17
C GLU A 100 28.48 0.82 -14.82
N ASN A 101 28.39 -0.42 -14.34
CA ASN A 101 27.47 -0.84 -13.27
C ASN A 101 28.14 -1.20 -11.93
N SER A 102 29.48 -1.26 -11.87
CA SER A 102 30.21 -1.77 -10.69
C SER A 102 30.08 -0.85 -9.45
N GLY A 103 30.11 0.48 -9.64
CA GLY A 103 29.96 1.42 -8.53
C GLY A 103 28.53 1.49 -7.97
N LYS A 104 27.52 1.38 -8.83
CA LYS A 104 26.10 1.47 -8.45
C LYS A 104 25.68 0.25 -7.63
N ASN A 105 26.10 -0.95 -8.01
CA ASN A 105 25.76 -2.19 -7.30
C ASN A 105 26.34 -2.22 -5.87
N MET A 106 27.58 -1.74 -5.66
CA MET A 106 28.17 -1.66 -4.32
C MET A 106 27.48 -0.60 -3.44
N ILE A 107 27.05 0.52 -4.02
CA ILE A 107 26.27 1.55 -3.31
C ILE A 107 24.90 1.01 -2.89
N THR A 108 24.23 0.23 -3.75
CA THR A 108 22.95 -0.41 -3.45
C THR A 108 23.07 -1.45 -2.33
N LEU A 109 24.12 -2.29 -2.34
CA LEU A 109 24.33 -3.32 -1.32
C LEU A 109 24.60 -2.71 0.07
N LYS A 110 25.42 -1.64 0.15
CA LYS A 110 25.72 -0.94 1.41
C LYS A 110 24.50 -0.21 1.97
N LYS A 111 23.70 0.45 1.12
CA LYS A 111 22.44 1.09 1.54
C LYS A 111 21.45 0.06 2.07
N TYR A 112 21.37 -1.11 1.42
CA TYR A 112 20.50 -2.19 1.88
C TYR A 112 20.93 -2.77 3.25
N ALA A 113 22.23 -2.91 3.50
CA ALA A 113 22.75 -3.33 4.80
C ALA A 113 22.42 -2.31 5.91
N SER A 114 22.68 -1.03 5.67
CA SER A 114 22.36 0.05 6.62
C SER A 114 20.85 0.15 6.90
N LEU A 115 20.02 -0.02 5.87
CA LEU A 115 18.57 -0.04 6.02
C LEU A 115 18.11 -1.25 6.84
N ARG A 116 18.69 -2.43 6.59
CA ARG A 116 18.39 -3.65 7.35
C ARG A 116 18.70 -3.47 8.85
N ASP A 117 19.83 -2.86 9.17
CA ASP A 117 20.22 -2.63 10.57
C ASP A 117 19.30 -1.61 11.25
N ALA A 118 18.94 -0.53 10.54
CA ALA A 118 17.97 0.46 11.03
C ALA A 118 16.59 -0.16 11.28
N VAL A 119 16.13 -1.06 10.40
CA VAL A 119 14.86 -1.78 10.58
C VAL A 119 14.90 -2.69 11.80
N LYS A 120 16.00 -3.43 12.01
CA LYS A 120 16.18 -4.27 13.21
C LYS A 120 16.19 -3.45 14.50
N GLU A 121 16.85 -2.31 14.49
CA GLU A 121 16.87 -1.39 15.63
C GLU A 121 15.47 -0.82 15.91
N ALA A 122 14.74 -0.39 14.88
CA ALA A 122 13.37 0.07 15.02
C ALA A 122 12.45 -1.01 15.59
N GLN A 123 12.62 -2.27 15.14
CA GLN A 123 11.84 -3.41 15.64
C GLN A 123 12.06 -3.64 17.15
N LYS A 124 13.32 -3.57 17.63
CA LYS A 124 13.62 -3.66 19.07
C LYS A 124 12.99 -2.54 19.89
N ARG A 125 12.97 -1.32 19.34
CA ARG A 125 12.33 -0.17 20.02
C ARG A 125 10.83 -0.35 20.14
N ILE A 126 10.18 -0.88 19.10
CA ILE A 126 8.75 -1.18 19.14
C ILE A 126 8.46 -2.22 20.22
N GLU A 127 9.22 -3.30 20.29
CA GLU A 127 9.07 -4.35 21.32
C GLU A 127 9.22 -3.77 22.74
N MET A 128 10.21 -2.90 22.96
CA MET A 128 10.39 -2.23 24.26
C MET A 128 9.21 -1.31 24.62
N LEU A 129 8.68 -0.56 23.64
CA LEU A 129 7.52 0.30 23.85
C LEU A 129 6.26 -0.52 24.16
N GLU A 130 6.08 -1.67 23.52
CA GLU A 130 4.99 -2.60 23.80
C GLU A 130 5.07 -3.14 25.23
N MET A 131 6.28 -3.48 25.70
CA MET A 131 6.49 -3.89 27.10
C MET A 131 6.11 -2.78 28.09
N SER A 132 6.56 -1.55 27.86
CA SER A 132 6.23 -0.41 28.73
C SER A 132 4.74 -0.07 28.71
N LEU A 133 4.10 -0.18 27.53
CA LEU A 133 2.66 -0.01 27.40
C LEU A 133 1.89 -1.09 28.17
N HIS A 134 2.38 -2.33 28.14
CA HIS A 134 1.78 -3.43 28.90
C HIS A 134 1.89 -3.20 30.42
N GLU A 135 3.02 -2.69 30.90
CA GLU A 135 3.21 -2.32 32.31
C GLU A 135 2.27 -1.19 32.76
N THR A 136 2.18 -0.12 31.97
CA THR A 136 1.28 1.00 32.27
C THR A 136 -0.19 0.58 32.26
N LYS A 137 -0.60 -0.29 31.32
CA LYS A 137 -1.93 -0.90 31.30
C LYS A 137 -2.21 -1.70 32.58
N ARG A 138 -1.23 -2.47 33.06
CA ARG A 138 -1.35 -3.22 34.33
C ARG A 138 -1.55 -2.27 35.52
N ALA A 139 -0.76 -1.20 35.60
CA ALA A 139 -0.89 -0.20 36.66
C ALA A 139 -2.27 0.50 36.64
N MET A 140 -2.74 0.89 35.46
CA MET A 140 -4.07 1.49 35.28
C MET A 140 -5.20 0.55 35.73
N ASN A 141 -5.12 -0.74 35.39
CA ASN A 141 -6.11 -1.72 35.82
C ASN A 141 -6.13 -1.87 37.35
N GLY A 142 -4.96 -1.91 38.00
CA GLY A 142 -4.88 -1.95 39.46
C GLY A 142 -5.49 -0.70 40.11
N LEU A 143 -5.26 0.48 39.54
CA LEU A 143 -5.91 1.71 39.99
C LEU A 143 -7.44 1.67 39.81
N ALA A 144 -7.92 1.11 38.70
CA ALA A 144 -9.35 0.96 38.44
C ALA A 144 -10.02 0.02 39.46
N GLU A 145 -9.38 -1.08 39.83
CA GLU A 145 -9.87 -1.99 40.89
C GLU A 145 -9.97 -1.27 42.25
N ILE A 146 -8.95 -0.49 42.62
CA ILE A 146 -8.96 0.28 43.87
C ILE A 146 -10.12 1.30 43.86
N ILE A 147 -10.37 1.98 42.74
CA ILE A 147 -11.48 2.94 42.61
C ILE A 147 -12.83 2.25 42.82
N GLU A 148 -13.05 1.04 42.27
CA GLU A 148 -14.29 0.30 42.49
C GLU A 148 -14.46 -0.14 43.96
N THR A 149 -13.38 -0.42 44.69
CA THR A 149 -13.48 -0.71 46.15
C THR A 149 -13.82 0.51 47.01
N ILE A 150 -13.49 1.72 46.54
CA ILE A 150 -13.76 2.99 47.24
C ILE A 150 -15.13 3.56 46.88
N LYS A 151 -15.79 3.04 45.84
CA LYS A 151 -17.13 3.45 45.43
C LYS A 151 -18.10 3.29 46.62
N PRO A 152 -18.61 4.38 47.21
CA PRO A 152 -19.46 4.27 48.38
C PRO A 152 -20.73 3.50 48.00
N ASN A 153 -21.04 2.49 48.80
CA ASN A 153 -22.29 1.75 48.74
C ASN A 153 -23.44 2.74 48.96
N GLN A 154 -24.09 3.16 47.88
CA GLN A 154 -25.37 3.88 47.94
C GLN A 154 -26.46 2.86 48.29
N THR A 155 -26.48 2.39 49.53
CA THR A 155 -27.68 1.76 50.10
C THR A 155 -28.08 2.48 51.38
N GLU A 156 -29.26 3.10 51.28
CA GLU A 156 -30.21 3.35 52.36
C GLU A 156 -29.91 4.48 53.36
N THR A 157 -30.57 5.63 53.19
CA THR A 157 -31.36 6.21 54.30
C THR A 157 -32.48 7.14 53.81
N THR A 158 -33.68 6.89 54.35
CA THR A 158 -34.86 7.77 54.51
C THR A 158 -35.60 8.32 53.28
N ASN A 159 -36.76 7.72 52.98
CA ASN A 159 -38.04 8.46 52.96
C ASN A 159 -39.21 7.50 53.16
N SER A 160 -39.37 7.03 54.40
CA SER A 160 -40.66 6.62 54.93
C SER A 160 -41.21 7.80 55.72
N GLN A 161 -42.05 8.62 55.09
CA GLN A 161 -43.13 9.41 55.70
C GLN A 161 -43.74 10.33 54.65
N MET A 162 -45.04 10.13 54.40
CA MET A 162 -46.07 11.04 53.87
C MET A 162 -46.99 10.28 52.89
N GLN A 163 -47.61 9.21 53.37
CA GLN A 163 -48.81 8.65 52.73
C GLN A 163 -49.87 8.37 53.80
N THR A 164 -50.41 9.43 54.40
CA THR A 164 -51.71 9.40 55.09
C THR A 164 -52.29 10.82 55.10
N GLY A 165 -53.51 11.00 54.59
CA GLY A 165 -54.29 12.23 54.79
C GLY A 165 -54.77 12.96 53.54
N LEU A 166 -55.32 12.26 52.54
CA LEU A 166 -56.27 12.86 51.60
C LEU A 166 -57.68 12.59 52.15
N ASP A 167 -58.20 13.52 52.97
CA ASP A 167 -59.61 13.55 53.35
C ASP A 167 -60.06 15.02 53.55
N ARG A 168 -61.08 15.41 52.76
CA ARG A 168 -61.99 16.58 52.85
C ARG A 168 -61.40 18.00 52.97
N ARG A 169 -61.54 18.77 51.88
CA ARG A 169 -62.70 19.67 51.69
C ARG A 169 -62.91 20.03 50.22
#